data_AF-A0A2V3HFD9-F1
#
_entry.id   AF-A0A2V3HFD9-F1
#
_cell.length_a   1.000
_cell.length_b   1.000
_cell.length_c   1.000
_cell.angle_alpha   90.00
_cell.angle_beta   90.00
_cell.angle_gamma   90.00
#
_symmetry.space_group_name_H-M   'P 1'
#
loop_
_entity.id
_entity.type
_entity.pdbx_description
1 polymer ?
#
loop_
_entity_poly.entity_id
_entity_poly.type
_entity_poly.pdbx_seq_one_letter_code
_entity_poly.pdbx_strand_id
1 'polypeptide(L)'
;MAHAIVRVVPDSFEQATARYFGSGPTDVVKARRQHAAYVAALRDFGVAVTKLAADEAFPDCIFVEDHAVVHDGRALLTHSGLASRRGEQPPVAAALGAALELVEMEPPAVLDGGDVLRVGDCYLVGIS
;
A
#
# COMPACT_ATOMS: atom_id res chain seq x y z
N MET A 1 10.44 14.77 10.50
CA MET A 1 10.53 13.31 10.78
C MET A 1 9.77 12.59 9.67
N ALA A 2 10.34 11.55 9.08
CA ALA A 2 9.66 10.77 8.04
C ALA A 2 8.60 9.85 8.67
N HIS A 3 7.51 9.62 7.95
CA HIS A 3 6.41 8.74 8.37
C HIS A 3 6.15 7.68 7.30
N ALA A 4 5.81 6.47 7.73
CA ALA A 4 5.39 5.38 6.87
C ALA A 4 4.11 4.75 7.39
N ILE A 5 3.25 4.33 6.46
CA ILE A 5 2.10 3.47 6.74
C ILE A 5 2.46 2.08 6.24
N VAL A 6 2.16 1.07 7.06
CA VAL A 6 2.29 -0.34 6.71
C VAL A 6 1.02 -1.07 7.14
N ARG A 7 0.75 -2.24 6.57
CA ARG A 7 -0.42 -3.05 6.95
C ARG A 7 -0.01 -4.49 7.26
N VAL A 8 -0.62 -5.07 8.29
CA VAL A 8 -0.27 -6.42 8.76
C VAL A 8 -0.58 -7.47 7.68
N VAL A 9 0.27 -8.51 7.60
CA VAL A 9 0.04 -9.69 6.76
C VAL A 9 -1.19 -10.48 7.23
N PRO A 10 -2.29 -10.55 6.43
CA PRO A 10 -3.48 -11.33 6.76
C PRO A 10 -3.19 -12.84 6.73
N ASP A 11 -4.03 -13.64 7.40
CA ASP A 11 -3.98 -15.11 7.25
C ASP A 11 -4.34 -15.52 5.82
N SER A 12 -5.21 -14.76 5.16
CA SER A 12 -5.61 -14.96 3.77
C SER A 12 -4.54 -14.63 2.74
N PHE A 13 -3.33 -14.19 3.15
CA PHE A 13 -2.28 -13.72 2.23
C PHE A 13 -1.93 -14.73 1.14
N GLU A 14 -2.03 -16.04 1.38
CA GLU A 14 -1.79 -17.08 0.34
C GLU A 14 -2.74 -16.99 -0.86
N GLN A 15 -3.84 -16.25 -0.73
CA GLN A 15 -4.84 -16.00 -1.77
C GLN A 15 -4.57 -14.69 -2.54
N ALA A 16 -3.48 -13.99 -2.23
CA ALA A 16 -3.06 -12.76 -2.90
C ALA A 16 -2.92 -12.94 -4.42
N THR A 17 -3.18 -11.85 -5.15
CA THR A 17 -3.34 -11.87 -6.61
C THR A 17 -2.01 -12.07 -7.36
N ALA A 18 -0.88 -11.70 -6.74
CA ALA A 18 0.44 -11.71 -7.38
C ALA A 18 0.90 -13.12 -7.80
N ARG A 19 0.94 -13.38 -9.12
CA ARG A 19 1.44 -14.64 -9.72
C ARG A 19 2.57 -14.45 -10.74
N TYR A 20 3.01 -13.21 -10.97
CA TYR A 20 3.88 -12.86 -12.10
C TYR A 20 5.29 -13.50 -12.03
N PHE A 21 5.80 -13.81 -10.83
CA PHE A 21 7.10 -14.46 -10.61
C PHE A 21 7.04 -15.64 -9.62
N GLY A 22 6.04 -16.51 -9.74
CA GLY A 22 5.96 -17.74 -8.94
C GLY A 22 4.53 -18.18 -8.63
N SER A 23 4.38 -19.01 -7.59
CA SER A 23 3.08 -19.54 -7.14
C SER A 23 2.32 -18.58 -6.20
N GLY A 24 2.73 -17.33 -6.08
CA GLY A 24 2.27 -16.41 -5.03
C GLY A 24 2.88 -16.71 -3.66
N PRO A 25 2.44 -16.03 -2.59
CA PRO A 25 2.88 -16.31 -1.23
C PRO A 25 2.42 -17.71 -0.79
N THR A 26 3.35 -18.50 -0.25
CA THR A 26 3.13 -19.90 0.15
C THR A 26 3.50 -20.18 1.60
N ASP A 27 3.92 -19.14 2.34
CA ASP A 27 4.33 -19.25 3.75
C ASP A 27 4.04 -17.93 4.46
N VAL A 28 2.85 -17.85 5.06
CA VAL A 28 2.38 -16.67 5.83
C VAL A 28 3.29 -16.38 7.03
N VAL A 29 3.83 -17.42 7.68
CA VAL A 29 4.71 -17.26 8.86
C VAL A 29 6.02 -16.58 8.45
N LYS A 30 6.61 -17.03 7.34
CA LYS A 30 7.80 -16.39 6.76
C LYS A 30 7.50 -14.97 6.28
N ALA A 31 6.36 -14.73 5.63
CA ALA A 31 5.95 -13.40 5.22
C ALA A 31 5.83 -12.44 6.41
N ARG A 32 5.23 -12.88 7.53
CA ARG A 32 5.15 -12.11 8.77
C ARG A 32 6.52 -11.77 9.35
N ARG A 33 7.45 -12.73 9.35
CA ARG A 33 8.84 -12.49 9.80
C ARG A 33 9.55 -11.46 8.92
N GLN A 34 9.39 -11.56 7.60
CA GLN A 34 9.98 -10.61 6.65
C GLN A 34 9.36 -9.21 6.80
N HIS A 35 8.04 -9.11 6.91
CA HIS A 35 7.35 -7.85 7.14
C HIS A 35 7.76 -7.22 8.49
N ALA A 36 7.92 -8.01 9.55
CA ALA A 36 8.42 -7.52 10.83
C ALA A 36 9.85 -6.96 10.71
N ALA A 37 10.73 -7.63 9.95
CA ALA A 37 12.08 -7.14 9.68
C ALA A 37 12.09 -5.84 8.86
N TYR A 38 11.21 -5.74 7.85
CA TYR A 38 11.01 -4.51 7.06
C TYR A 38 10.56 -3.33 7.95
N VAL A 39 9.58 -3.55 8.82
CA VAL A 39 9.10 -2.51 9.76
C VAL A 39 10.17 -2.13 10.77
N ALA A 40 10.98 -3.08 11.25
CA ALA A 40 12.11 -2.79 12.13
C ALA A 40 13.15 -1.91 11.42
N ALA A 41 13.52 -2.25 10.19
CA ALA A 41 14.46 -1.46 9.39
C ALA A 41 13.99 0.00 9.22
N LEU A 42 12.70 0.23 8.89
CA LEU A 42 12.14 1.59 8.82
C LEU A 42 12.34 2.37 10.13
N ARG A 43 12.06 1.73 11.27
CA ARG A 43 12.22 2.35 12.59
C ARG A 43 13.68 2.62 12.95
N ASP A 44 14.59 1.73 12.56
CA ASP A 44 16.04 1.90 12.77
C ASP A 44 16.58 3.11 12.00
N PHE A 45 15.96 3.46 10.85
CA PHE A 45 16.22 4.69 10.12
C PHE A 45 15.48 5.93 10.66
N GLY A 46 14.83 5.83 11.82
CA GLY A 46 14.11 6.93 12.47
C GLY A 46 12.77 7.29 11.83
N VAL A 47 12.19 6.39 11.02
CA VAL A 47 10.85 6.57 10.44
C VAL A 47 9.79 6.22 11.49
N ALA A 48 8.83 7.13 11.70
CA ALA A 48 7.65 6.84 12.49
C ALA A 48 6.69 5.95 11.67
N VAL A 49 6.37 4.76 12.20
CA VAL A 49 5.58 3.76 11.46
C VAL A 49 4.19 3.60 12.07
N THR A 50 3.17 3.93 11.29
CA THR A 50 1.76 3.60 11.57
C THR A 50 1.44 2.24 10.98
N LYS A 51 1.06 1.29 11.83
CA LYS A 51 0.75 -0.09 11.43
C LYS A 51 -0.76 -0.33 11.47
N LEU A 52 -1.35 -0.54 10.30
CA LEU A 52 -2.77 -0.84 10.12
C LEU A 52 -3.04 -2.34 10.35
N ALA A 53 -4.26 -2.65 10.79
CA ALA A 53 -4.73 -4.02 10.97
C ALA A 53 -4.81 -4.75 9.61
N ALA A 54 -4.56 -6.06 9.63
CA ALA A 54 -4.85 -6.94 8.51
C ALA A 54 -6.35 -6.95 8.23
N ASP A 55 -6.72 -7.33 7.01
CA ASP A 55 -8.10 -7.57 6.65
C ASP A 55 -8.19 -8.84 5.81
N GLU A 56 -8.84 -9.85 6.38
CA GLU A 56 -8.92 -11.18 5.77
C GLU A 56 -9.76 -11.17 4.48
N ALA A 57 -10.63 -10.17 4.29
CA ALA A 57 -11.38 -9.99 3.05
C ALA A 57 -10.51 -9.48 1.89
N PHE A 58 -9.31 -8.95 2.18
CA PHE A 58 -8.39 -8.40 1.20
C PHE A 58 -6.99 -9.03 1.36
N PRO A 59 -6.73 -10.19 0.73
CA PRO A 59 -5.45 -10.88 0.80
C PRO A 59 -4.23 -10.00 0.45
N ASP A 60 -4.39 -9.06 -0.47
CA ASP A 60 -3.34 -8.15 -0.94
C ASP A 60 -3.18 -6.89 -0.06
N CYS A 61 -3.90 -6.76 1.07
CA CYS A 61 -3.95 -5.52 1.85
C CYS A 61 -2.61 -5.03 2.41
N ILE A 62 -1.58 -5.88 2.42
CA ILE A 62 -0.22 -5.49 2.84
C ILE A 62 0.40 -4.44 1.90
N PHE A 63 -0.04 -4.40 0.64
CA PHE A 63 0.49 -3.55 -0.40
C PHE A 63 -0.22 -2.19 -0.39
N VAL A 64 0.03 -1.42 0.67
CA VAL A 64 -0.59 -0.10 0.88
C VAL A 64 -0.16 0.95 -0.15
N GLU A 65 0.99 0.74 -0.82
CA GLU A 65 1.52 1.63 -1.86
C GLU A 65 0.51 1.86 -2.98
N ASP A 66 -0.24 0.82 -3.35
CA ASP A 66 -1.14 0.92 -4.50
C ASP A 66 -2.31 1.88 -4.28
N HIS A 67 -2.64 2.19 -3.02
CA HIS A 67 -3.86 2.91 -2.64
C HIS A 67 -3.67 4.41 -2.43
N ALA A 68 -2.43 4.90 -2.43
CA ALA A 68 -2.17 6.32 -2.27
C ALA A 68 -0.82 6.77 -2.86
N VAL A 69 -0.82 7.93 -3.53
CA VAL A 69 0.39 8.64 -3.94
C VAL A 69 0.51 9.92 -3.12
N VAL A 70 1.59 10.06 -2.34
CA VAL A 70 1.80 11.20 -1.43
C VAL A 70 2.75 12.23 -2.04
N HIS A 71 2.34 13.49 -2.07
CA HIS A 71 3.14 14.63 -2.53
C HIS A 71 2.82 15.88 -1.71
N ASP A 72 3.84 16.48 -1.10
CA ASP A 72 3.82 17.82 -0.50
C ASP A 72 2.56 18.16 0.30
N GLY A 73 2.29 17.37 1.35
CA GLY A 73 1.14 17.59 2.24
C GLY A 73 -0.20 17.06 1.71
N ARG A 74 -0.20 16.42 0.53
CA ARG A 74 -1.38 15.84 -0.11
C ARG A 74 -1.21 14.35 -0.35
N ALA A 75 -2.32 13.64 -0.42
CA ALA A 75 -2.38 12.27 -0.89
C ALA A 75 -3.46 12.12 -1.95
N LEU A 76 -3.07 11.69 -3.15
CA LEU A 76 -4.01 11.18 -4.14
C LEU A 76 -4.39 9.76 -3.73
N LEU A 77 -5.64 9.57 -3.30
CA LEU A 77 -6.23 8.26 -3.09
C LEU A 77 -6.55 7.66 -4.45
N THR A 78 -5.87 6.56 -4.76
CA THR A 78 -5.95 5.93 -6.07
C THR A 78 -7.22 5.09 -6.19
N HIS A 79 -7.60 4.74 -7.41
CA HIS A 79 -8.69 3.82 -7.68
C HIS A 79 -8.13 2.57 -8.36
N SER A 80 -7.93 1.50 -7.59
CA SER A 80 -7.28 0.29 -8.13
C SER A 80 -8.02 -0.28 -9.34
N GLY A 81 -7.23 -0.68 -10.35
CA GLY A 81 -7.72 -1.38 -11.54
C GLY A 81 -8.33 -2.73 -11.19
N LEU A 82 -7.85 -3.38 -10.13
CA LEU A 82 -8.39 -4.64 -9.62
C LEU A 82 -9.55 -4.39 -8.66
N ALA A 83 -10.76 -4.73 -9.10
CA ALA A 83 -11.97 -4.54 -8.29
C ALA A 83 -11.90 -5.22 -6.91
N SER A 84 -11.22 -6.37 -6.80
CA SER A 84 -11.00 -7.08 -5.54
C SER A 84 -10.21 -6.27 -4.52
N ARG A 85 -9.38 -5.32 -4.95
CA ARG A 85 -8.47 -4.54 -4.09
C ARG A 85 -9.02 -3.18 -3.69
N ARG A 86 -10.09 -2.70 -4.32
CA ARG A 86 -10.63 -1.33 -4.08
C ARG A 86 -11.05 -1.09 -2.62
N GLY A 87 -11.46 -2.13 -1.90
CA GLY A 87 -11.82 -2.02 -0.48
C GLY A 87 -10.61 -1.95 0.48
N GLU A 88 -9.38 -2.05 -0.03
CA GLU A 88 -8.17 -1.86 0.77
C GLU A 88 -7.85 -0.39 1.04
N GLN A 89 -8.35 0.54 0.20
CA GLN A 89 -8.07 1.97 0.24
C GLN A 89 -8.61 2.70 1.48
N PRO A 90 -9.85 2.48 1.96
CA PRO A 90 -10.41 3.29 3.04
C PRO A 90 -9.62 3.29 4.35
N PRO A 91 -9.07 2.16 4.84
CA PRO A 91 -8.17 2.17 6.00
C PRO A 91 -6.88 3.00 5.78
N VAL A 92 -6.36 3.03 4.56
CA VAL A 92 -5.18 3.84 4.19
C VAL A 92 -5.56 5.32 4.17
N ALA A 93 -6.70 5.67 3.58
CA ALA A 93 -7.24 7.03 3.56
C ALA A 93 -7.44 7.59 4.97
N ALA A 94 -8.06 6.81 5.86
CA ALA A 94 -8.27 7.22 7.25
C ALA A 94 -6.96 7.51 8.00
N ALA A 95 -5.91 6.72 7.74
CA ALA A 95 -4.60 6.92 8.35
C ALA A 95 -3.84 8.14 7.79
N LEU A 96 -3.96 8.41 6.48
CA LEU A 96 -3.34 9.57 5.83
C LEU A 96 -4.06 10.88 6.18
N GLY A 97 -5.39 10.86 6.27
CA GLY A 97 -6.23 12.04 6.53
C GLY A 97 -5.99 12.71 7.89
N ALA A 98 -5.28 12.05 8.79
CA ALA A 98 -4.83 12.66 10.05
C ALA A 98 -3.76 13.74 9.85
N ALA A 99 -3.05 13.73 8.71
CA ALA A 99 -1.92 14.62 8.45
C ALA A 99 -1.90 15.25 7.05
N LEU A 100 -2.64 14.72 6.09
CA LEU A 100 -2.60 15.12 4.69
C LEU A 100 -3.98 15.55 4.18
N GLU A 101 -3.99 16.48 3.22
CA GLU A 101 -5.16 16.77 2.41
C GLU A 101 -5.37 15.62 1.41
N LEU A 102 -6.54 14.98 1.48
CA LEU A 102 -6.88 13.84 0.63
C LEU A 102 -7.56 14.32 -0.65
N VAL A 103 -7.12 13.79 -1.79
CA VAL A 103 -7.74 13.98 -3.10
C VAL A 103 -8.13 12.62 -3.64
N GLU A 104 -9.39 12.43 -4.00
CA GLU A 104 -9.90 11.15 -4.49
C GLU A 104 -9.84 11.05 -6.01
N MET A 105 -9.36 9.91 -6.52
CA MET A 105 -9.48 9.57 -7.94
C MET A 105 -10.91 9.11 -8.25
N GLU A 106 -11.57 9.81 -9.18
CA GLU A 106 -12.94 9.48 -9.58
C GLU A 106 -12.98 8.46 -10.73
N PRO A 107 -13.89 7.47 -10.69
CA PRO A 107 -14.17 6.60 -11.83
C PRO A 107 -14.57 7.41 -13.09
N PRO A 108 -14.24 6.92 -14.30
CA PRO A 108 -13.70 5.60 -14.62
C PRO A 108 -12.16 5.52 -14.56
N ALA A 109 -11.48 6.54 -14.01
CA ALA A 109 -10.03 6.52 -13.88
C ALA A 109 -9.58 5.38 -12.96
N VAL A 110 -8.47 4.74 -13.32
CA VAL A 110 -7.80 3.71 -12.52
C VAL A 110 -6.32 4.03 -12.44
N LEU A 111 -5.73 3.70 -11.31
CA LEU A 111 -4.29 3.78 -11.06
C LEU A 111 -3.97 2.91 -9.86
N ASP A 112 -2.91 2.12 -9.95
CA ASP A 112 -2.26 1.54 -8.79
C ASP A 112 -0.99 2.37 -8.50
N GLY A 113 -0.80 2.76 -7.24
CA GLY A 113 0.33 3.60 -6.83
C GLY A 113 1.70 3.01 -7.16
N GLY A 114 1.82 1.68 -7.28
CA GLY A 114 3.04 1.01 -7.75
C GLY A 114 3.48 1.40 -9.18
N ASP A 115 2.57 1.93 -10.01
CA ASP A 115 2.90 2.43 -11.36
C ASP A 115 3.47 3.86 -11.36
N VAL A 116 3.54 4.51 -10.20
CA VAL A 116 3.95 5.92 -10.08
C VAL A 116 5.35 6.03 -9.51
N LEU A 117 6.30 6.42 -10.38
CA LEU A 117 7.68 6.71 -9.98
C LEU A 117 7.90 8.22 -9.86
N ARG A 118 8.22 8.69 -8.66
CA ARG A 118 8.66 10.07 -8.42
C ARG A 118 10.16 10.23 -8.74
N VAL A 119 10.48 11.17 -9.63
CA VAL A 119 11.86 11.53 -10.00
C VAL A 119 12.03 13.04 -9.81
N GLY A 120 12.55 13.44 -8.64
CA GLY A 120 12.61 14.84 -8.25
C GLY A 120 11.21 15.44 -8.15
N ASP A 121 10.92 16.40 -9.04
CA ASP A 121 9.63 17.11 -9.14
C ASP A 121 8.73 16.56 -10.27
N CYS A 122 9.16 15.50 -10.95
CA CYS A 122 8.40 14.85 -12.02
C CYS A 122 7.85 13.49 -11.55
N TYR A 123 6.76 13.07 -12.20
CA TYR A 123 6.19 11.74 -12.06
C TYR A 123 6.24 11.02 -13.40
N LEU A 124 6.72 9.78 -13.39
CA LEU A 124 6.57 8.84 -14.48
C LEU A 124 5.47 7.87 -14.09
N VAL A 125 4.45 7.73 -14.95
CA VAL A 125 3.30 6.87 -14.70
C VAL A 125 3.29 5.77 -15.75
N GLY A 126 3.41 4.52 -15.30
CA GLY A 126 3.26 3.34 -16.14
C GLY A 126 1.85 3.22 -16.69
N ILE A 127 1.72 2.68 -17.91
CA ILE A 127 0.43 2.26 -18.47
C ILE A 127 0.45 0.74 -18.49
N SER A 128 -0.42 0.11 -17.71
CA SER A 128 -0.46 -1.34 -17.45
C SER A 128 -1.84 -1.95 -17.62
#